data_AF-A0A814EJI5-F1
#
_entry.id   AF-A0A814EJI5-F1
#
_cell.length_a   1.000
_cell.length_b   1.000
_cell.length_c   1.000
_cell.angle_alpha   90.00
_cell.angle_beta   90.00
_cell.angle_gamma   90.00
#
_symmetry.space_group_name_H-M   'P 1'
#
loop_
_entity.id
_entity.type
_entity.pdbx_description
1 polymer ?
#
loop_
_entity_poly.entity_id
_entity_poly.type
_entity_poly.pdbx_seq_one_letter_code
_entity_poly.pdbx_strand_id
1 'polypeptide(L)'
;MTILPFLDIKATPIRSVESPRLSRTQSLPRIGDSNKSPRQQSLNSSDTLSTVSSSLIRCSIPPIRKRTPKIKITRRSDEILKKLPHEKTPGIRAHNPIWKPLTRELPDYDYLWEPLQREDIRHQYDYYIAPQRIIASLPDEPFKMTTMYETPDRHYHNYKRVRAMQQRQWNKEHIQYTIYPYAKIDEREMYNKQIRSTLKEQMKEKIQADKNEQSIKNLECQILIQRDRQDLEDDKQKQDKRAQLLFKVTTRNKDLMENKWEYDQWNRIHQWHVERTILADDPINWSKTMT
;
A
#
# COMPACT_ATOMS: atom_id res chain seq x y z
N MET A 1 35.09 -26.71 -33.80
CA MET A 1 35.24 -25.28 -33.44
C MET A 1 33.85 -24.66 -33.41
N THR A 2 33.28 -24.53 -32.22
CA THR A 2 31.93 -23.99 -31.98
C THR A 2 32.02 -22.50 -31.71
N ILE A 3 31.46 -21.69 -32.61
CA ILE A 3 31.38 -20.24 -32.46
C ILE A 3 30.00 -19.92 -31.87
N LEU A 4 29.97 -19.39 -30.66
CA LEU A 4 28.77 -18.82 -30.03
C LEU A 4 28.61 -17.37 -30.48
N PRO A 5 27.38 -16.90 -30.80
CA PRO A 5 27.13 -15.50 -31.10
C PRO A 5 27.08 -14.67 -29.81
N PHE A 6 27.84 -13.58 -29.79
CA PHE A 6 27.81 -12.55 -28.76
C PHE A 6 26.42 -11.88 -28.76
N LEU A 7 25.76 -11.91 -27.59
CA LEU A 7 24.60 -11.10 -27.27
C LEU A 7 25.09 -9.75 -26.75
N ASP A 8 25.09 -8.73 -27.61
CA ASP A 8 25.29 -7.34 -27.21
C ASP A 8 24.03 -6.82 -26.50
N ILE A 9 24.01 -6.93 -25.17
CA ILE A 9 23.00 -6.30 -24.32
C ILE A 9 23.47 -4.86 -24.04
N LYS A 10 22.94 -3.90 -24.81
CA LYS A 10 23.07 -2.47 -24.49
C LYS A 10 22.28 -2.18 -23.22
N ALA A 11 22.98 -2.09 -22.09
CA ALA A 11 22.42 -1.62 -20.83
C ALA A 11 22.02 -0.14 -20.95
N THR A 12 20.73 0.14 -20.95
CA THR A 12 20.20 1.50 -20.80
C THR A 12 20.34 1.93 -19.34
N PRO A 13 20.89 3.12 -19.04
CA PRO A 13 20.98 3.59 -17.66
C PRO A 13 19.59 3.93 -17.12
N ILE A 14 19.27 3.35 -15.96
CA ILE A 14 18.06 3.64 -15.19
C ILE A 14 18.18 5.08 -14.68
N ARG A 15 17.40 5.99 -15.28
CA ARG A 15 17.20 7.34 -14.72
C ARG A 15 16.48 7.19 -13.38
N SER A 16 17.15 7.59 -12.30
CA SER A 16 16.54 7.77 -10.98
C SER A 16 15.45 8.84 -11.08
N VAL A 17 14.19 8.43 -10.92
CA VAL A 17 13.06 9.34 -10.79
C VAL A 17 13.12 9.92 -9.38
N GLU A 18 13.51 11.19 -9.25
CA GLU A 18 13.39 11.95 -8.01
C GLU A 18 11.92 12.00 -7.58
N SER A 19 11.64 11.48 -6.38
CA SER A 19 10.31 11.50 -5.80
C SER A 19 9.90 12.94 -5.45
N PRO A 20 8.63 13.34 -5.68
CA PRO A 20 8.17 14.67 -5.32
C PRO A 20 8.24 14.88 -3.80
N ARG A 21 8.94 15.93 -3.39
CA ARG A 21 8.98 16.40 -2.01
C ARG A 21 7.58 16.87 -1.62
N LEU A 22 6.90 16.12 -0.74
CA LEU A 22 5.65 16.54 -0.13
C LEU A 22 5.90 17.74 0.79
N SER A 23 5.05 18.77 0.65
CA SER A 23 5.08 19.98 1.43
C SER A 23 4.68 19.72 2.88
N ARG A 24 5.63 20.03 3.78
CA ARG A 24 5.52 20.38 5.20
C ARG A 24 4.09 20.69 5.66
N THR A 25 3.50 19.75 6.40
CA THR A 25 2.20 19.92 7.07
C THR A 25 2.29 20.98 8.16
N GLN A 26 1.30 21.89 8.16
CA GLN A 26 1.09 22.90 9.18
C GLN A 26 0.57 22.23 10.46
N SER A 27 1.21 22.53 11.57
CA SER A 27 0.81 22.10 12.91
C SER A 27 -0.47 22.82 13.37
N LEU A 28 -1.47 22.06 13.80
CA LEU A 28 -2.65 22.57 14.52
C LEU A 28 -2.33 22.80 16.02
N PRO A 29 -3.06 23.71 16.70
CA PRO A 29 -2.78 24.09 18.08
C PRO A 29 -3.33 23.07 19.08
N ARG A 30 -2.55 22.88 20.15
CA ARG A 30 -2.83 22.00 21.28
C ARG A 30 -3.66 22.77 22.32
N ILE A 31 -4.87 22.29 22.59
CA ILE A 31 -5.72 22.80 23.68
C ILE A 31 -5.80 21.74 24.79
N GLY A 32 -5.38 22.14 25.99
CA GLY A 32 -6.17 21.91 27.19
C GLY A 32 -5.85 20.68 28.04
N ASP A 33 -5.13 20.92 29.12
CA ASP A 33 -4.92 20.06 30.28
C ASP A 33 -6.23 19.66 30.99
N SER A 34 -6.25 18.47 31.60
CA SER A 34 -6.54 18.27 33.03
C SER A 34 -6.75 16.79 33.34
N ASN A 35 -5.91 16.22 34.20
CA ASN A 35 -6.37 15.66 35.48
C ASN A 35 -5.20 15.08 36.29
N LYS A 36 -5.02 15.69 37.46
CA LYS A 36 -4.18 15.22 38.56
C LYS A 36 -4.89 14.11 39.32
N SER A 37 -4.19 13.04 39.68
CA SER A 37 -4.30 12.41 41.01
C SER A 37 -3.20 11.38 41.27
N PRO A 38 -2.91 11.06 42.54
CA PRO A 38 -1.55 10.80 42.99
C PRO A 38 -1.27 9.34 43.38
N ARG A 39 0.00 8.97 43.19
CA ARG A 39 0.91 8.33 44.18
C ARG A 39 0.33 7.20 45.05
N GLN A 40 0.80 5.97 44.80
CA GLN A 40 1.21 5.08 45.88
C GLN A 40 2.54 4.40 45.54
N GLN A 41 3.45 4.50 46.49
CA GLN A 41 4.79 3.91 46.55
C GLN A 41 4.74 2.60 47.33
N SER A 42 5.55 1.61 46.96
CA SER A 42 6.23 0.64 47.85
C SER A 42 7.11 -0.22 46.94
N LEU A 43 8.45 -0.12 47.00
CA LEU A 43 9.43 -0.58 47.99
C LEU A 43 10.12 -1.86 47.51
N ASN A 44 11.44 -1.73 47.35
CA ASN A 44 12.42 -2.75 47.00
C ASN A 44 12.81 -3.60 48.23
N SER A 45 13.25 -4.84 47.97
CA SER A 45 14.30 -5.61 48.67
C SER A 45 14.36 -6.99 47.99
N SER A 46 15.41 -7.36 47.24
CA SER A 46 16.70 -7.92 47.68
C SER A 46 16.56 -9.15 48.58
N ASP A 47 16.94 -10.35 48.10
CA ASP A 47 18.19 -11.00 48.52
C ASP A 47 18.33 -12.52 48.20
N THR A 48 19.54 -12.83 47.74
CA THR A 48 20.41 -14.00 48.02
C THR A 48 20.15 -15.40 47.46
N LEU A 49 21.28 -15.95 47.01
CA LEU A 49 21.62 -17.32 46.62
C LEU A 49 21.58 -18.30 47.80
N SER A 50 21.29 -19.59 47.57
CA SER A 50 22.20 -20.69 47.92
C SER A 50 21.67 -22.06 47.53
N THR A 51 22.61 -22.87 47.06
CA THR A 51 22.57 -24.29 46.74
C THR A 51 22.70 -25.12 48.02
N VAL A 52 22.08 -26.32 48.10
CA VAL A 52 22.67 -27.63 48.53
C VAL A 52 21.58 -28.65 48.91
N SER A 53 21.65 -29.79 48.22
CA SER A 53 21.41 -31.20 48.56
C SER A 53 20.22 -31.73 49.41
N SER A 54 19.58 -32.71 48.75
CA SER A 54 19.20 -34.06 49.24
C SER A 54 18.18 -34.23 50.35
N SER A 55 17.03 -34.81 50.02
CA SER A 55 16.71 -36.22 50.35
C SER A 55 15.29 -36.60 49.88
N LEU A 56 15.17 -37.89 49.56
CA LEU A 56 14.00 -38.59 49.04
C LEU A 56 12.79 -38.54 49.98
N ILE A 57 11.63 -38.05 49.51
CA ILE A 57 10.31 -38.62 49.84
C ILE A 57 9.39 -38.48 48.61
N ARG A 58 9.10 -39.61 47.94
CA ARG A 58 8.02 -39.72 46.95
C ARG A 58 6.68 -39.68 47.68
N CYS A 59 6.06 -38.51 47.75
CA CYS A 59 4.63 -38.38 48.02
C CYS A 59 3.93 -38.05 46.71
N SER A 60 3.28 -39.05 46.12
CA SER A 60 2.40 -38.92 44.96
C SER A 60 1.13 -38.17 45.38
N ILE A 61 1.17 -36.84 45.31
CA ILE A 61 -0.02 -35.99 45.38
C ILE A 61 -0.52 -35.82 43.94
N PRO A 62 -1.77 -36.22 43.61
CA PRO A 62 -2.30 -36.01 42.27
C PRO A 62 -2.41 -34.50 41.98
N PRO A 63 -2.07 -34.03 40.77
CA PRO A 63 -2.13 -32.62 40.46
C PRO A 63 -3.59 -32.15 40.53
N ILE A 64 -3.87 -31.26 41.49
CA ILE A 64 -5.11 -30.48 41.54
C ILE A 64 -5.15 -29.67 40.25
N ARG A 65 -5.92 -30.15 39.27
CA ARG A 65 -6.22 -29.41 38.05
C ARG A 65 -6.95 -28.14 38.46
N LYS A 66 -6.25 -27.01 38.47
CA LYS A 66 -6.87 -25.69 38.59
C LYS A 66 -7.89 -25.58 37.46
N ARG A 67 -9.18 -25.60 37.80
CA ARG A 67 -10.26 -25.35 36.85
C ARG A 67 -10.03 -23.95 36.28
N THR A 68 -9.65 -23.88 35.01
CA THR A 68 -9.61 -22.61 34.28
C THR A 68 -11.00 -21.97 34.39
N PRO A 69 -11.10 -20.67 34.74
CA PRO A 69 -12.39 -20.02 34.83
C PRO A 69 -13.09 -20.15 33.47
N LYS A 70 -14.32 -20.70 33.48
CA LYS A 70 -15.18 -20.69 32.29
C LYS A 70 -15.52 -19.23 32.00
N ILE A 71 -14.80 -18.61 31.07
CA ILE A 71 -15.16 -17.32 30.52
C ILE A 71 -16.47 -17.54 29.75
N LYS A 72 -17.61 -17.21 30.38
CA LYS A 72 -18.86 -17.03 29.66
C LYS A 72 -18.69 -15.78 28.80
N ILE A 73 -18.37 -15.98 27.52
CA ILE A 73 -18.55 -14.93 26.52
C ILE A 73 -20.06 -14.79 26.35
N THR A 74 -20.67 -13.92 27.16
CA THR A 74 -21.99 -13.40 26.82
C THR A 74 -21.84 -12.62 25.53
N ARG A 75 -22.61 -12.99 24.50
CA ARG A 75 -22.72 -12.17 23.29
C ARG A 75 -23.22 -10.81 23.74
N ARG A 76 -22.35 -9.79 23.70
CA ARG A 76 -22.76 -8.37 23.69
C ARG A 76 -23.46 -8.13 22.35
N SER A 77 -24.69 -8.61 22.23
CA SER A 77 -25.60 -8.13 21.21
C SER A 77 -26.67 -7.32 21.94
N ASP A 78 -26.92 -6.13 21.41
CA ASP A 78 -28.24 -5.46 21.38
C ASP A 78 -28.53 -4.29 22.32
N GLU A 79 -27.68 -3.94 23.30
CA GLU A 79 -27.96 -2.75 24.15
C GLU A 79 -27.22 -1.48 23.74
N ILE A 80 -26.02 -1.57 23.17
CA ILE A 80 -25.25 -0.38 22.75
C ILE A 80 -25.83 0.24 21.48
N LEU A 81 -26.49 -0.56 20.63
CA LEU A 81 -27.13 -0.07 19.40
C LEU A 81 -28.49 0.64 19.63
N LYS A 82 -29.05 0.58 20.85
CA LYS A 82 -30.32 1.26 21.17
C LYS A 82 -30.18 2.72 21.58
N LYS A 83 -28.95 3.24 21.74
CA LYS A 83 -28.70 4.61 22.22
C LYS A 83 -28.07 5.54 21.19
N LEU A 84 -28.03 5.15 19.91
CA LEU A 84 -27.69 6.10 18.85
C LEU A 84 -28.95 6.88 18.45
N PRO A 85 -28.91 8.22 18.42
CA PRO A 85 -30.01 9.01 17.90
C PRO A 85 -30.25 8.62 16.45
N HIS A 86 -31.42 8.07 16.16
CA HIS A 86 -31.89 7.84 14.80
C HIS A 86 -32.15 9.19 14.14
N GLU A 87 -31.13 9.78 13.53
CA GLU A 87 -31.34 10.80 12.51
C GLU A 87 -32.10 10.14 11.35
N LYS A 88 -33.33 10.61 11.15
CA LYS A 88 -34.17 10.22 10.03
C LYS A 88 -33.54 10.79 8.76
N THR A 89 -32.79 9.98 8.02
CA THR A 89 -32.43 10.28 6.63
C THR A 89 -33.73 10.45 5.83
N PRO A 90 -33.98 11.61 5.19
CA PRO A 90 -35.16 11.78 4.36
C PRO A 90 -35.05 10.91 3.10
N GLY A 91 -35.94 9.91 3.01
CA GLY A 91 -36.54 9.48 1.75
C GLY A 91 -35.64 8.91 0.66
N ILE A 92 -34.90 7.83 0.93
CA ILE A 92 -34.52 6.91 -0.14
C ILE A 92 -35.74 6.01 -0.39
N ARG A 93 -36.44 6.28 -1.50
CA ARG A 93 -37.57 5.49 -1.97
C ARG A 93 -37.16 4.02 -2.05
N ALA A 94 -37.85 3.18 -1.29
CA ALA A 94 -37.75 1.73 -1.38
C ALA A 94 -38.15 1.30 -2.81
N HIS A 95 -37.15 0.99 -3.64
CA HIS A 95 -37.38 0.18 -4.82
C HIS A 95 -37.68 -1.24 -4.33
N ASN A 96 -38.97 -1.61 -4.35
CA ASN A 96 -39.39 -3.00 -4.21
C ASN A 96 -38.75 -3.82 -5.34
N PRO A 97 -37.94 -4.86 -5.05
CA PRO A 97 -37.55 -5.82 -6.06
C PRO A 97 -38.71 -6.81 -6.21
N ILE A 98 -39.79 -6.36 -6.88
CA ILE A 98 -40.72 -7.30 -7.50
C ILE A 98 -39.93 -7.93 -8.64
N TRP A 99 -39.40 -9.13 -8.39
CA TRP A 99 -38.83 -9.99 -9.43
C TRP A 99 -39.94 -10.29 -10.44
N LYS A 100 -39.99 -9.51 -11.52
CA LYS A 100 -40.71 -9.91 -12.72
C LYS A 100 -39.85 -10.97 -13.42
N PRO A 101 -40.38 -12.16 -13.73
CA PRO A 101 -39.66 -13.12 -14.56
C PRO A 101 -39.32 -12.43 -15.88
N LEU A 102 -38.09 -12.63 -16.33
CA LEU A 102 -37.56 -12.08 -17.58
C LEU A 102 -38.23 -12.82 -18.76
N THR A 103 -39.53 -12.58 -18.99
CA THR A 103 -40.12 -12.82 -20.30
C THR A 103 -39.53 -11.79 -21.24
N ARG A 104 -38.87 -12.30 -22.28
CA ARG A 104 -38.18 -11.55 -23.30
C ARG A 104 -39.22 -10.92 -24.24
N GLU A 105 -40.03 -10.02 -23.71
CA GLU A 105 -40.84 -9.15 -24.56
C GLU A 105 -39.91 -8.03 -25.02
N LEU A 106 -39.55 -8.13 -26.30
CA LEU A 106 -38.87 -7.05 -27.00
C LEU A 106 -39.69 -5.78 -26.80
N PRO A 107 -39.06 -4.63 -26.55
CA PRO A 107 -39.78 -3.37 -26.65
C PRO A 107 -40.31 -3.28 -28.08
N ASP A 108 -41.61 -3.03 -28.23
CA ASP A 108 -42.22 -2.64 -29.49
C ASP A 108 -41.58 -1.31 -29.93
N TYR A 109 -40.44 -1.41 -30.61
CA TYR A 109 -39.84 -0.33 -31.39
C TYR A 109 -40.61 -0.22 -32.71
N ASP A 110 -41.90 0.06 -32.60
CA ASP A 110 -42.78 0.40 -33.73
C ASP A 110 -42.88 1.93 -33.89
N TYR A 111 -41.84 2.64 -33.47
CA TYR A 111 -41.74 4.08 -33.68
C TYR A 111 -40.84 4.39 -34.87
N LEU A 112 -41.51 4.81 -35.95
CA LEU A 112 -41.00 5.69 -37.00
C LEU A 112 -39.77 5.18 -37.79
N TRP A 113 -39.93 4.04 -38.43
CA TRP A 113 -39.31 3.87 -39.75
C TRP A 113 -40.40 4.02 -40.79
N GLU A 114 -40.76 5.27 -41.13
CA GLU A 114 -41.22 5.50 -42.49
C GLU A 114 -40.16 4.86 -43.40
N PRO A 115 -40.56 4.11 -44.44
CA PRO A 115 -39.60 3.61 -45.40
C PRO A 115 -39.00 4.86 -46.06
N LEU A 116 -37.86 5.33 -45.52
CA LEU A 116 -37.00 6.23 -46.24
C LEU A 116 -36.79 5.52 -47.56
N GLN A 117 -37.32 6.10 -48.63
CA GLN A 117 -36.86 5.83 -49.96
C GLN A 117 -35.36 6.13 -49.91
N ARG A 118 -34.57 5.10 -49.60
CA ARG A 118 -33.15 5.10 -49.84
C ARG A 118 -33.07 5.02 -51.35
N GLU A 119 -33.28 6.16 -52.01
CA GLU A 119 -32.63 6.38 -53.29
C GLU A 119 -31.18 5.99 -53.04
N ASP A 120 -30.70 4.98 -53.78
CA ASP A 120 -29.38 4.42 -53.59
C ASP A 120 -28.34 5.53 -53.84
N ILE A 121 -28.00 6.29 -52.79
CA ILE A 121 -26.94 7.30 -52.80
C ILE A 121 -25.59 6.65 -53.13
N ARG A 122 -25.51 5.31 -53.03
CA ARG A 122 -24.36 4.52 -53.49
C ARG A 122 -24.05 4.77 -54.97
N HIS A 123 -25.05 5.06 -55.81
CA HIS A 123 -24.84 5.31 -57.23
C HIS A 123 -24.51 6.75 -57.60
N GLN A 124 -24.64 7.71 -56.66
CA GLN A 124 -24.23 9.10 -56.94
C GLN A 124 -22.70 9.28 -56.91
N TYR A 125 -21.96 8.35 -56.31
CA TYR A 125 -20.49 8.40 -56.25
C TYR A 125 -19.80 7.45 -57.23
N ASP A 126 -20.56 6.61 -57.95
CA ASP A 126 -19.99 5.68 -58.94
C ASP A 126 -19.46 6.38 -60.20
N TYR A 127 -19.78 7.67 -60.41
CA TYR A 127 -19.31 8.46 -61.57
C TYR A 127 -18.27 9.54 -61.22
N TYR A 128 -17.81 9.63 -59.96
CA TYR A 128 -16.73 10.55 -59.63
C TYR A 128 -15.37 9.94 -60.02
N ILE A 129 -14.98 10.13 -61.28
CA ILE A 129 -13.60 9.92 -61.72
C ILE A 129 -12.82 11.15 -61.25
N ALA A 130 -12.15 11.03 -60.11
CA ALA A 130 -11.24 12.08 -59.65
C ALA A 130 -10.23 12.38 -60.78
N PRO A 131 -10.06 13.64 -61.20
CA PRO A 131 -9.09 13.98 -62.24
C PRO A 131 -7.71 13.53 -61.73
N GLN A 132 -7.04 12.69 -62.52
CA GLN A 132 -5.71 12.22 -62.19
C GLN A 132 -4.83 13.44 -61.96
N ARG A 133 -4.33 13.63 -60.73
CA ARG A 133 -3.33 14.66 -60.46
C ARG A 133 -2.11 14.28 -61.30
N ILE A 134 -1.87 15.02 -62.37
CA ILE A 134 -0.66 14.90 -63.19
C ILE A 134 0.49 15.40 -62.31
N ILE A 135 1.06 14.50 -61.52
CA ILE A 135 2.34 14.75 -60.85
C ILE A 135 3.38 14.60 -61.95
N ALA A 136 3.83 15.71 -62.53
CA ALA A 136 4.77 15.74 -63.66
C ALA A 136 6.15 15.11 -63.35
N SER A 137 6.37 14.63 -62.12
CA SER A 137 7.57 13.99 -61.64
C SER A 137 7.34 12.59 -61.04
N LEU A 138 6.14 12.00 -61.20
CA LEU A 138 5.96 10.59 -60.84
C LEU A 138 6.75 9.77 -61.86
N PRO A 139 7.75 8.97 -61.45
CA PRO A 139 8.41 8.06 -62.38
C PRO A 139 7.35 7.16 -63.01
N ASP A 140 7.46 6.91 -64.32
CA ASP A 140 6.56 6.00 -65.03
C ASP A 140 6.34 4.75 -64.19
N GLU A 141 5.08 4.35 -64.04
CA GLU A 141 4.74 3.14 -63.29
C GLU A 141 5.61 2.02 -63.87
N PRO A 142 6.49 1.40 -63.06
CA PRO A 142 7.55 0.56 -63.60
C PRO A 142 6.88 -0.46 -64.49
N PHE A 143 7.27 -0.48 -65.77
CA PHE A 143 6.72 -1.42 -66.74
C PHE A 143 6.83 -2.79 -66.09
N LYS A 144 5.70 -3.33 -65.61
CA LYS A 144 5.64 -4.66 -65.04
C LYS A 144 5.91 -5.54 -66.23
N MET A 145 7.18 -5.88 -66.43
CA MET A 145 7.52 -6.96 -67.32
C MET A 145 6.62 -8.11 -66.86
N THR A 146 5.69 -8.49 -67.72
CA THR A 146 5.06 -9.80 -67.68
C THR A 146 6.13 -10.82 -68.05
N THR A 147 7.26 -10.81 -67.33
CA THR A 147 8.22 -11.89 -67.32
C THR A 147 7.54 -13.04 -66.60
N MET A 148 6.67 -13.72 -67.34
CA MET A 148 6.25 -15.09 -67.07
C MET A 148 7.46 -16.00 -67.32
N TYR A 149 8.52 -15.81 -66.52
CA TYR A 149 9.69 -16.68 -66.47
C TYR A 149 10.05 -17.00 -65.01
N GLU A 150 9.09 -16.96 -64.10
CA GLU A 150 9.26 -17.75 -62.90
C GLU A 150 9.35 -19.22 -63.33
N THR A 151 10.52 -19.82 -63.09
CA THR A 151 10.76 -21.26 -63.27
C THR A 151 9.54 -22.04 -62.76
N PRO A 152 8.92 -22.93 -63.56
CA PRO A 152 7.67 -23.61 -63.22
C PRO A 152 7.72 -24.26 -61.84
N ASP A 153 8.90 -24.72 -61.42
CA ASP A 153 9.14 -25.31 -60.11
C ASP A 153 8.89 -24.33 -58.94
N ARG A 154 9.30 -23.07 -59.04
CA ARG A 154 9.09 -22.08 -57.97
C ARG A 154 7.60 -21.74 -57.81
N HIS A 155 6.90 -21.58 -58.92
CA HIS A 155 5.45 -21.40 -58.91
C HIS A 155 4.71 -22.62 -58.35
N TYR A 156 5.12 -23.84 -58.74
CA TYR A 156 4.56 -25.07 -58.21
C TYR A 156 4.77 -25.20 -56.69
N HIS A 157 5.97 -24.88 -56.18
CA HIS A 157 6.25 -24.86 -54.74
C HIS A 157 5.39 -23.85 -53.98
N ASN A 158 5.23 -22.63 -54.50
CA ASN A 158 4.36 -21.61 -53.91
C ASN A 158 2.89 -22.06 -53.91
N TYR A 159 2.41 -22.62 -55.02
CA TYR A 159 1.05 -23.15 -55.12
C TYR A 159 0.80 -24.28 -54.10
N LYS A 160 1.75 -25.22 -53.99
CA LYS A 160 1.69 -26.31 -53.00
C LYS A 160 1.68 -25.78 -51.57
N ARG A 161 2.50 -24.75 -51.26
CA ARG A 161 2.53 -24.09 -49.96
C ARG A 161 1.20 -23.42 -49.63
N VAL A 162 0.63 -22.65 -50.57
CA VAL A 162 -0.66 -21.96 -50.39
C VAL A 162 -1.77 -22.98 -50.13
N ARG A 163 -1.84 -24.05 -50.94
CA ARG A 163 -2.82 -25.12 -50.77
C ARG A 163 -2.67 -25.82 -49.41
N ALA A 164 -1.45 -26.12 -48.98
CA ALA A 164 -1.19 -26.73 -47.67
C ALA A 164 -1.60 -25.79 -46.51
N MET A 165 -1.37 -24.49 -46.64
CA MET A 165 -1.81 -23.49 -45.67
C MET A 165 -3.34 -23.42 -45.59
N GLN A 166 -4.02 -23.37 -46.74
CA GLN A 166 -5.48 -23.37 -46.81
C GLN A 166 -6.07 -24.64 -46.18
N GLN A 167 -5.48 -25.80 -46.46
CA GLN A 167 -5.92 -27.06 -45.88
C GLN A 167 -5.71 -27.12 -44.36
N ARG A 168 -4.59 -26.59 -43.85
CA ARG A 168 -4.36 -26.47 -42.40
C ARG A 168 -5.37 -25.53 -41.74
N GLN A 169 -5.66 -24.41 -42.37
CA GLN A 169 -6.63 -23.44 -41.88
C GLN A 169 -8.04 -24.05 -41.86
N TRP A 170 -8.45 -24.69 -42.95
CA TRP A 170 -9.73 -25.40 -43.04
C TRP A 170 -9.84 -26.50 -41.98
N ASN A 171 -8.80 -27.32 -41.80
CA ASN A 171 -8.77 -28.34 -40.76
C ASN A 171 -8.91 -27.74 -39.35
N LYS A 172 -8.22 -26.62 -39.09
CA LYS A 172 -8.29 -25.93 -37.80
C LYS A 172 -9.70 -25.42 -37.51
N GLU A 173 -10.31 -24.73 -38.47
CA GLU A 173 -11.68 -24.23 -38.37
C GLU A 173 -12.66 -25.39 -38.21
N HIS A 174 -12.51 -26.44 -39.03
CA HIS A 174 -13.36 -27.62 -38.97
C HIS A 174 -13.30 -28.31 -37.61
N ILE A 175 -12.10 -28.54 -37.05
CA ILE A 175 -11.95 -29.12 -35.71
C ILE A 175 -12.56 -28.19 -34.65
N GLN A 176 -12.38 -26.88 -34.77
CA GLN A 176 -12.92 -25.92 -33.81
C GLN A 176 -14.45 -25.86 -33.81
N TYR A 177 -15.10 -25.99 -34.97
CA TYR A 177 -16.56 -25.85 -35.09
C TYR A 177 -17.34 -27.17 -35.06
N THR A 178 -16.70 -28.32 -35.35
CA THR A 178 -17.42 -29.62 -35.41
C THR A 178 -17.70 -30.25 -34.05
N ILE A 179 -16.90 -29.94 -33.03
CA ILE A 179 -16.93 -30.64 -31.74
C ILE A 179 -18.30 -30.54 -31.05
N TYR A 180 -19.08 -29.47 -31.28
CA TYR A 180 -20.30 -29.24 -30.50
C TYR A 180 -21.57 -29.86 -31.09
N PRO A 181 -21.99 -29.61 -32.35
CA PRO A 181 -23.29 -30.11 -32.82
C PRO A 181 -23.24 -31.51 -33.43
N TYR A 182 -22.14 -31.88 -34.10
CA TYR A 182 -22.06 -33.07 -34.97
C TYR A 182 -21.07 -34.16 -34.51
N ALA A 183 -20.40 -33.96 -33.38
CA ALA A 183 -19.47 -34.95 -32.82
C ALA A 183 -20.19 -36.18 -32.26
N LYS A 184 -19.46 -37.30 -32.18
CA LYS A 184 -19.95 -38.51 -31.50
C LYS A 184 -20.13 -38.24 -30.01
N ILE A 185 -21.01 -38.99 -29.37
CA ILE A 185 -21.33 -38.82 -27.93
C ILE A 185 -20.05 -38.91 -27.08
N ASP A 186 -19.17 -39.87 -27.36
CA ASP A 186 -17.91 -40.09 -26.65
C ASP A 186 -16.96 -38.89 -26.76
N GLU A 187 -16.85 -38.30 -27.95
CA GLU A 187 -16.00 -37.13 -28.22
C GLU A 187 -16.51 -35.90 -27.48
N ARG A 188 -17.84 -35.70 -27.48
CA ARG A 188 -18.50 -34.62 -26.75
C ARG A 188 -18.27 -34.77 -25.23
N GLU A 189 -18.32 -35.98 -24.70
CA GLU A 189 -18.05 -36.22 -23.28
C GLU A 189 -16.59 -35.91 -22.92
N MET A 190 -15.63 -36.36 -23.72
CA MET A 190 -14.21 -36.09 -23.52
C MET A 190 -13.91 -34.59 -23.56
N TYR A 191 -14.52 -33.85 -24.49
CA TYR A 191 -14.41 -32.39 -24.55
C TYR A 191 -15.00 -31.72 -23.30
N ASN A 192 -16.20 -32.12 -22.88
CA ASN A 192 -16.82 -31.60 -21.65
C ASN A 192 -15.99 -31.93 -20.40
N LYS A 193 -15.33 -33.09 -20.36
CA LYS A 193 -14.40 -33.46 -19.30
C LYS A 193 -13.18 -32.55 -19.28
N GLN A 194 -12.61 -32.24 -20.45
CA GLN A 194 -11.50 -31.28 -20.57
C GLN A 194 -11.90 -29.90 -20.06
N ILE A 195 -13.06 -29.35 -20.51
CA ILE A 195 -13.57 -28.06 -20.01
C ILE A 195 -13.73 -28.07 -18.50
N ARG A 196 -14.33 -29.12 -17.93
CA ARG A 196 -14.49 -29.22 -16.47
C ARG A 196 -13.15 -29.30 -15.76
N SER A 197 -12.15 -29.95 -16.35
CA SER A 197 -10.80 -30.02 -15.80
C SER A 197 -10.11 -28.66 -15.80
N THR A 198 -10.13 -27.95 -16.94
CA THR A 198 -9.51 -26.62 -17.07
C THR A 198 -10.19 -25.62 -16.14
N LEU A 199 -11.52 -25.66 -16.01
CA LEU A 199 -12.25 -24.81 -15.08
C LEU A 199 -11.86 -25.09 -13.62
N LYS A 200 -11.72 -26.37 -13.23
CA LYS A 200 -11.27 -26.73 -11.88
C LYS A 200 -9.85 -26.24 -11.61
N GLU A 201 -8.97 -26.31 -12.59
CA GLU A 201 -7.60 -25.80 -12.50
C GLU A 201 -7.59 -24.29 -12.30
N GLN A 202 -8.31 -23.54 -13.15
CA GLN A 202 -8.48 -22.09 -13.01
C GLN A 202 -9.05 -21.68 -11.65
N MET A 203 -10.03 -22.42 -11.12
CA MET A 203 -10.56 -22.18 -9.78
C MET A 203 -9.51 -22.40 -8.69
N LYS A 204 -8.70 -23.47 -8.79
CA LYS A 204 -7.61 -23.74 -7.84
C LYS A 204 -6.54 -22.67 -7.89
N GLU A 205 -6.11 -22.27 -9.09
CA GLU A 205 -5.13 -21.21 -9.30
C GLU A 205 -5.62 -19.89 -8.70
N LYS A 206 -6.88 -19.52 -8.95
CA LYS A 206 -7.48 -18.32 -8.36
C LYS A 206 -7.47 -18.36 -6.84
N ILE A 207 -7.91 -19.48 -6.24
CA ILE A 207 -7.89 -19.64 -4.78
C ILE A 207 -6.46 -19.54 -4.23
N GLN A 208 -5.47 -20.09 -4.94
CA GLN A 208 -4.08 -20.00 -4.51
C GLN A 208 -3.53 -18.57 -4.64
N ALA A 209 -3.87 -17.86 -5.70
CA ALA A 209 -3.52 -16.46 -5.88
C ALA A 209 -4.11 -15.59 -4.75
N ASP A 210 -5.40 -15.78 -4.42
CA ASP A 210 -6.07 -15.07 -3.33
C ASP A 210 -5.40 -15.33 -1.97
N LYS A 211 -5.01 -16.58 -1.70
CA LYS A 211 -4.25 -16.93 -0.48
C LYS A 211 -2.88 -16.28 -0.43
N ASN A 212 -2.16 -16.26 -1.55
CA ASN A 212 -0.85 -15.62 -1.64
C ASN A 212 -0.97 -14.10 -1.42
N GLU A 213 -1.97 -13.46 -2.03
CA GLU A 213 -2.25 -12.03 -1.84
C GLU A 213 -2.56 -11.71 -0.37
N GLN A 214 -3.41 -12.53 0.27
CA GLN A 214 -3.70 -12.37 1.70
C GLN A 214 -2.45 -12.56 2.57
N SER A 215 -1.60 -13.53 2.24
CA SER A 215 -0.33 -13.74 2.94
C SER A 215 0.60 -12.52 2.82
N ILE A 216 0.70 -11.94 1.63
CA ILE A 216 1.51 -10.73 1.38
C ILE A 216 0.96 -9.55 2.18
N LYS A 217 -0.35 -9.29 2.11
CA LYS A 217 -0.98 -8.21 2.91
C LYS A 217 -0.77 -8.38 4.41
N ASN A 218 -0.85 -9.62 4.90
CA ASN A 218 -0.59 -9.91 6.31
C ASN A 218 0.87 -9.60 6.71
N LEU A 219 1.84 -9.93 5.84
CA LEU A 219 3.25 -9.60 6.07
C LEU A 219 3.48 -8.09 6.03
N GLU A 220 2.90 -7.38 5.07
CA GLU A 220 2.97 -5.92 4.98
C GLU A 220 2.41 -5.26 6.24
N CYS A 221 1.24 -5.70 6.71
CA CYS A 221 0.65 -5.23 7.96
C CYS A 221 1.57 -5.47 9.17
N GLN A 222 2.21 -6.64 9.25
CA GLN A 222 3.15 -6.93 10.34
C GLN A 222 4.37 -6.01 10.31
N ILE A 223 4.92 -5.74 9.12
CA ILE A 223 6.04 -4.82 8.93
C ILE A 223 5.66 -3.40 9.40
N LEU A 224 4.47 -2.92 9.02
CA LEU A 224 3.98 -1.61 9.44
C LEU A 224 3.80 -1.53 10.96
N ILE A 225 3.18 -2.54 11.58
CA ILE A 225 3.04 -2.60 13.04
C ILE A 225 4.40 -2.59 13.74
N GLN A 226 5.38 -3.31 13.20
CA GLN A 226 6.72 -3.34 13.77
C GLN A 226 7.41 -1.97 13.67
N ARG A 227 7.26 -1.29 12.52
CA ARG A 227 7.79 0.05 12.30
C ARG A 227 7.15 1.05 13.26
N ASP A 228 5.83 1.05 13.39
CA ASP A 228 5.11 1.95 14.31
C ASP A 228 5.59 1.76 15.76
N ARG A 229 5.85 0.51 16.17
CA ARG A 229 6.41 0.22 17.50
C ARG A 229 7.81 0.79 17.66
N GLN A 230 8.65 0.72 16.64
CA GLN A 230 9.99 1.31 16.66
C GLN A 230 9.93 2.83 16.75
N ASP A 231 9.07 3.47 15.95
CA ASP A 231 8.90 4.92 15.96
C ASP A 231 8.42 5.42 17.34
N LEU A 232 7.49 4.70 17.99
CA LEU A 232 7.04 5.01 19.35
C LEU A 232 8.17 4.88 20.40
N GLU A 233 9.01 3.84 20.29
CA GLU A 233 10.14 3.66 21.21
C GLU A 233 11.20 4.74 20.99
N ASP A 234 11.49 5.10 19.75
CA ASP A 234 12.41 6.19 19.41
C ASP A 234 11.92 7.54 19.93
N ASP A 235 10.63 7.81 19.82
CA ASP A 235 10.05 9.05 20.34
C ASP A 235 10.07 9.10 21.86
N LYS A 236 9.82 7.97 22.53
CA LYS A 236 10.00 7.85 23.98
C LYS A 236 11.45 8.12 24.39
N GLN A 237 12.42 7.51 23.70
CA GLN A 237 13.84 7.75 23.96
C GLN A 237 14.24 9.22 23.72
N LYS A 238 13.72 9.87 22.69
CA LYS A 238 13.95 11.30 22.44
C LYS A 238 13.37 12.16 23.56
N GLN A 239 12.18 11.83 24.06
CA GLN A 239 11.57 12.52 25.20
C GLN A 239 12.41 12.36 26.46
N ASP A 240 12.87 11.14 26.76
CA ASP A 240 13.72 10.88 27.92
C ASP A 240 15.06 11.63 27.83
N LYS A 241 15.73 11.59 26.67
CA LYS A 241 16.96 12.35 26.41
C LYS A 241 16.75 13.85 26.59
N ARG A 242 15.63 14.38 26.10
CA ARG A 242 15.27 15.79 26.28
C ARG A 242 15.04 16.13 27.75
N ALA A 243 14.32 15.29 28.48
CA ALA A 243 14.07 15.48 29.91
C ALA A 243 15.37 15.46 30.71
N GLN A 244 16.28 14.52 30.42
CA GLN A 244 17.61 14.46 31.03
C GLN A 244 18.45 15.71 30.74
N LEU A 245 18.41 16.21 29.50
CA LEU A 245 19.12 17.44 29.13
C LEU A 245 18.57 18.64 29.90
N LEU A 246 17.24 18.80 29.94
CA LEU A 246 16.60 19.88 30.68
C LEU A 246 16.93 19.80 32.17
N PHE A 247 16.88 18.60 32.76
CA PHE A 247 17.27 18.37 34.14
C PHE A 247 18.72 18.83 34.40
N LYS A 248 19.68 18.40 33.57
CA LYS A 248 21.09 18.82 33.67
C LYS A 248 21.25 20.34 33.58
N VAL A 249 20.54 21.00 32.67
CA VAL A 249 20.57 22.47 32.54
C VAL A 249 20.01 23.13 33.80
N THR A 250 18.87 22.65 34.31
CA THR A 250 18.27 23.22 35.52
C THR A 250 19.16 23.05 36.75
N THR A 251 19.79 21.89 36.92
CA THR A 251 20.74 21.65 38.01
C THR A 251 21.94 22.58 37.89
N ARG A 252 22.56 22.67 36.71
CA ARG A 252 23.72 23.55 36.50
C ARG A 252 23.38 25.03 36.74
N ASN A 253 22.19 25.47 36.31
CA ASN A 253 21.74 26.84 36.56
C ASN A 253 21.55 27.10 38.05
N LYS A 254 21.03 26.11 38.80
CA LYS A 254 20.91 26.21 40.26
C LYS A 254 22.30 26.32 40.91
N ASP A 255 23.23 25.46 40.55
CA ASP A 255 24.60 25.48 41.09
C ASP A 255 25.29 26.84 40.81
N LEU A 256 25.10 27.40 39.60
CA LEU A 256 25.63 28.72 39.25
C LEU A 256 25.02 29.84 40.11
N MET A 257 23.73 29.77 40.40
CA MET A 257 23.06 30.75 41.26
C MET A 257 23.51 30.65 42.71
N GLU A 258 23.70 29.43 43.23
CA GLU A 258 24.24 29.18 44.57
C GLU A 258 25.67 29.71 44.69
N ASN A 259 26.56 29.37 43.75
CA ASN A 259 27.93 29.88 43.71
C ASN A 259 27.99 31.42 43.62
N LYS A 260 27.12 32.02 42.80
CA LYS A 260 27.04 33.48 42.70
C LYS A 260 26.61 34.10 44.03
N TRP A 261 25.60 33.52 44.68
CA TRP A 261 25.13 33.99 45.98
C TRP A 261 26.22 33.90 47.04
N GLU A 262 26.95 32.79 47.11
CA GLU A 262 28.09 32.62 48.01
C GLU A 262 29.18 33.66 47.76
N TYR A 263 29.53 33.88 46.50
CA TYR A 263 30.52 34.90 46.11
C TYR A 263 30.09 36.31 46.51
N ASP A 264 28.82 36.67 46.28
CA ASP A 264 28.27 37.97 46.66
C ASP A 264 28.26 38.14 48.19
N GLN A 265 27.97 37.08 48.97
CA GLN A 265 28.09 37.09 50.44
C GLN A 265 29.53 37.32 50.88
N TRP A 266 30.48 36.58 50.31
CA TRP A 266 31.92 36.73 50.61
C TRP A 266 32.42 38.13 50.30
N ASN A 267 32.06 38.68 49.13
CA ASN A 267 32.43 40.05 48.77
C ASN A 267 31.86 41.08 49.73
N ARG A 268 30.62 40.90 50.19
CA ARG A 268 30.02 41.80 51.18
C ARG A 268 30.78 41.77 52.50
N ILE A 269 31.12 40.58 53.00
CA ILE A 269 31.91 40.42 54.23
C ILE A 269 33.30 41.06 54.06
N HIS A 270 33.95 40.83 52.92
CA HIS A 270 35.24 41.42 52.60
C HIS A 270 35.17 42.95 52.54
N GLN A 271 34.18 43.52 51.86
CA GLN A 271 33.93 44.96 51.80
C GLN A 271 33.72 45.54 53.20
N TRP A 272 32.88 44.92 54.02
CA TRP A 272 32.68 45.36 55.41
C TRP A 272 33.97 45.33 56.23
N HIS A 273 34.82 44.33 56.02
CA HIS A 273 36.11 44.25 56.71
C HIS A 273 37.04 45.38 56.25
N VAL A 274 37.14 45.62 54.93
CA VAL A 274 37.94 46.70 54.34
C VAL A 274 37.46 48.07 54.83
N GLU A 275 36.15 48.33 54.79
CA GLU A 275 35.54 49.57 55.32
C GLU A 275 35.87 49.75 56.80
N ARG A 276 35.78 48.67 57.59
CA ARG A 276 36.13 48.71 59.03
C ARG A 276 37.60 49.00 59.26
N THR A 277 38.51 48.44 58.44
CA THR A 277 39.95 48.75 58.54
C THR A 277 40.24 50.19 58.16
N ILE A 278 39.64 50.71 57.08
CA ILE A 278 39.79 52.12 56.67
C ILE A 278 39.29 53.05 57.78
N LEU A 279 38.13 52.76 58.37
CA LEU A 279 37.59 53.52 59.51
C LEU A 279 38.43 53.42 60.78
N ALA A 280 39.19 52.34 60.97
CA ALA A 280 40.08 52.18 62.11
C ALA A 280 41.37 52.99 61.93
N ASP A 281 41.90 53.02 60.70
CA ASP A 281 43.11 53.78 60.35
C ASP A 281 42.83 55.29 60.29
N ASP A 282 41.69 55.69 59.73
CA ASP A 282 41.20 57.08 59.65
C ASP A 282 39.78 57.19 60.25
N PRO A 283 39.64 57.26 61.60
CA PRO A 283 38.34 57.36 62.25
C PRO A 283 37.69 58.71 61.95
N ILE A 284 36.90 58.73 60.87
CA ILE A 284 36.14 59.86 60.37
C ILE A 284 37.00 61.13 60.23
N ASN A 285 37.42 61.41 59.00
CA ASN A 285 38.03 62.68 58.65
C ASN A 285 37.00 63.83 58.77
N TRP A 286 36.67 64.25 59.99
CA TRP A 286 35.90 65.46 60.29
C TRP A 286 36.68 66.75 59.97
N SER A 287 37.95 66.65 59.54
CA SER A 287 38.84 67.81 59.35
C SER A 287 38.98 68.33 57.91
N LYS A 288 38.33 67.71 56.91
CA LYS A 288 38.49 68.10 55.48
C LYS A 288 37.23 68.60 54.76
N THR A 289 36.19 69.02 55.50
CA THR A 289 35.01 69.70 54.92
C THR A 289 34.78 71.12 55.45
N MET A 290 35.74 71.71 56.15
CA MET A 290 35.70 73.12 56.59
C MET A 290 36.88 73.89 55.99
N THR A 291 36.76 74.22 54.70
CA THR A 291 37.40 75.39 54.06
C THR A 291 36.35 76.08 53.21
#